data_AF-A0A2S9MSA2-F1
#
_entry.id   AF-A0A2S9MSA2-F1
#
_cell.length_a   1.000
_cell.length_b   1.000
_cell.length_c   1.000
_cell.angle_alpha   90.00
_cell.angle_beta   90.00
_cell.angle_gamma   90.00
#
_symmetry.space_group_name_H-M   'P 1'
#
loop_
_entity.id
_entity.type
_entity.pdbx_description
1 polymer ?
#
loop_
_entity_poly.entity_id
_entity_poly.type
_entity_poly.pdbx_seq_one_letter_code
_entity_poly.pdbx_strand_id
1 'polypeptide(L)'
;MALTTTYVRARFLAFAQQRWIADQHAAQDTNKFSALFAGHPAHLQFETDGAWRLSYLGFRSERIFHPADAQCAAPAFMRDVLARMAALIEGAPRRSATGGHA
;
A
#
# COMPACT_ATOMS: atom_id res chain seq x y z
N MET A 1 -10.27 -18.01 -3.68
CA MET A 1 -9.34 -17.73 -4.79
C MET A 1 -7.94 -18.15 -4.35
N ALA A 2 -7.38 -19.20 -4.94
CA ALA A 2 -6.01 -19.62 -4.65
C ALA A 2 -5.04 -18.68 -5.39
N LEU A 3 -4.13 -18.04 -4.65
CA LEU A 3 -3.01 -17.30 -5.21
C LEU A 3 -2.10 -18.32 -5.91
N THR A 4 -2.24 -18.50 -7.22
CA THR A 4 -1.34 -19.33 -7.99
C THR A 4 0.06 -18.73 -7.93
N THR A 5 1.06 -19.58 -7.68
CA THR A 5 2.50 -19.25 -7.60
C THR A 5 2.98 -18.29 -8.70
N THR A 6 2.34 -18.34 -9.87
CA THR A 6 2.58 -17.46 -11.02
C THR A 6 2.29 -15.98 -10.73
N TYR A 7 1.23 -15.64 -10.01
CA TYR A 7 0.83 -14.25 -9.76
C TYR A 7 1.73 -13.55 -8.74
N VAL A 8 2.06 -14.24 -7.65
CA VAL A 8 2.98 -13.72 -6.62
C VAL A 8 4.38 -13.56 -7.22
N ARG A 9 4.83 -14.52 -8.02
CA ARG A 9 6.11 -14.43 -8.75
C ARG A 9 6.12 -13.29 -9.76
N ALA A 10 5.03 -13.09 -10.52
CA ALA A 10 4.92 -11.98 -11.46
C ALA A 10 5.01 -10.63 -10.75
N ARG A 11 4.40 -10.46 -9.57
CA ARG A 11 4.54 -9.24 -8.77
C ARG A 11 5.96 -9.01 -8.25
N PHE A 12 6.62 -10.07 -7.75
CA PHE A 12 8.00 -9.97 -7.28
C PHE A 12 8.97 -9.59 -8.40
N LEU A 13 8.71 -10.05 -9.63
CA LEU A 13 9.49 -9.67 -10.81
C LEU A 13 9.15 -8.27 -11.32
N ALA A 14 7.90 -7.82 -11.19
CA ALA A 14 7.44 -6.53 -11.68
C ALA A 14 7.79 -5.35 -10.76
N PHE A 15 7.91 -5.58 -9.45
CA PHE A 15 8.17 -4.52 -8.46
C PHE A 15 9.43 -4.82 -7.66
N ALA A 16 10.34 -3.84 -7.59
CA ALA A 16 11.49 -3.98 -6.72
C ALA A 16 11.10 -3.84 -5.25
N GLN A 17 11.64 -4.73 -4.43
CA GLN A 17 11.45 -4.70 -2.99
C GLN A 17 12.07 -3.44 -2.41
N GLN A 18 11.23 -2.58 -1.81
CA GLN A 18 11.62 -1.35 -1.12
C GLN A 18 12.46 -0.35 -1.93
N ARG A 19 12.50 -0.51 -3.26
CA ARG A 19 13.16 0.43 -4.17
C ARG A 19 12.12 1.02 -5.10
N TRP A 20 12.01 2.34 -5.08
CA TRP A 20 11.12 3.09 -5.94
C TRP A 20 11.61 3.04 -7.39
N ILE A 21 10.76 2.52 -8.26
CA ILE A 21 11.01 2.47 -9.71
C ILE A 21 9.90 3.27 -10.39
N ALA A 22 10.29 4.13 -11.34
CA ALA A 22 9.34 4.85 -12.16
C ALA A 22 8.44 3.85 -12.90
N ASP A 23 7.13 4.05 -12.83
CA ASP A 23 6.15 3.19 -13.49
C ASP A 23 6.18 3.46 -15.00
N GLN A 24 6.95 2.66 -15.73
CA GLN A 24 7.12 2.80 -17.18
C GLN A 24 5.89 2.38 -17.99
N HIS A 25 4.88 1.77 -17.35
CA HIS A 25 3.64 1.33 -17.99
C HIS A 25 2.50 2.34 -17.88
N ALA A 26 2.65 3.37 -17.04
CA ALA A 26 1.81 4.55 -17.12
C ALA A 26 2.25 5.36 -18.34
N ALA A 27 1.61 5.09 -19.49
CA ALA A 27 1.84 5.85 -20.72
C ALA A 27 1.82 7.36 -20.38
N GLN A 28 2.99 7.99 -20.47
CA GLN A 28 3.21 9.44 -20.31
C GLN A 28 3.23 10.02 -18.89
N ASP A 29 3.16 9.22 -17.82
CA ASP A 29 3.17 9.73 -16.45
C ASP A 29 4.55 9.53 -15.78
N THR A 30 5.49 10.46 -16.04
CA THR A 30 6.83 10.55 -15.37
C THR A 30 6.74 10.75 -13.85
N ASN A 31 5.53 10.87 -13.35
CA ASN A 31 5.15 11.31 -12.02
C ASN A 31 4.66 10.19 -11.12
N LYS A 32 4.86 8.93 -11.52
CA LYS A 32 4.42 7.77 -10.78
C LYS A 32 5.56 6.80 -10.54
N PHE A 33 5.72 6.40 -9.29
CA PHE A 33 6.67 5.39 -8.85
C PHE A 33 5.95 4.24 -8.18
N SER A 34 6.55 3.07 -8.24
CA SER A 34 6.06 1.88 -7.55
C SER A 34 7.20 1.17 -6.82
N ALA A 35 6.85 0.53 -5.70
CA ALA A 35 7.75 -0.31 -4.93
C ALA A 35 6.95 -1.45 -4.30
N LEU A 36 7.60 -2.58 -4.02
CA LEU A 36 6.97 -3.68 -3.29
C LEU A 36 7.23 -3.52 -1.78
N PHE A 37 6.15 -3.54 -0.99
CA PHE A 37 6.21 -3.50 0.47
C PHE A 37 5.34 -4.60 1.07
N ALA A 38 5.95 -5.47 1.90
CA ALA A 38 5.30 -6.65 2.48
C ALA A 38 4.52 -7.50 1.45
N GLY A 39 5.05 -7.67 0.23
CA GLY A 39 4.41 -8.44 -0.84
C GLY A 39 3.28 -7.73 -1.60
N HIS A 40 2.98 -6.47 -1.25
CA HIS A 40 1.96 -5.66 -1.90
C HIS A 40 2.57 -4.43 -2.59
N PRO A 41 2.05 -4.04 -3.77
CA PRO A 41 2.51 -2.84 -4.44
C PRO A 41 2.11 -1.59 -3.64
N ALA A 42 3.07 -0.71 -3.48
CA ALA A 42 2.90 0.67 -3.05
C ALA A 42 3.10 1.58 -4.25
N HIS A 43 2.32 2.66 -4.28
CA HIS A 43 2.40 3.68 -5.33
C HIS A 43 2.73 5.02 -4.71
N LEU A 44 3.57 5.78 -5.40
CA LEU A 44 3.87 7.17 -5.13
C LEU A 44 3.51 7.95 -6.39
N GLN A 45 2.60 8.91 -6.29
CA GLN A 45 2.08 9.63 -7.44
C GLN A 45 2.07 11.14 -7.17
N PHE A 46 2.49 11.92 -8.16
CA PHE A 46 2.26 13.36 -8.20
C PHE A 46 0.86 13.65 -8.71
N GLU A 47 0.12 14.47 -7.99
CA GLU A 47 -1.26 14.79 -8.29
C GLU A 47 -1.42 16.19 -8.88
N THR A 48 -2.58 16.46 -9.47
CA THR A 48 -2.91 17.74 -10.11
C THR A 48 -2.89 18.93 -9.15
N ASP A 49 -2.93 18.66 -7.84
CA ASP A 49 -2.88 19.64 -6.76
C ASP A 49 -1.44 20.03 -6.37
N GLY A 50 -0.44 19.53 -7.12
CA GLY A 50 0.98 19.81 -6.90
C GLY A 50 1.62 19.01 -5.76
N ALA A 51 0.92 18.04 -5.18
CA ALA A 51 1.44 17.21 -4.10
C ALA A 51 1.77 15.78 -4.57
N TRP A 52 2.79 15.22 -3.94
CA TRP A 52 3.08 13.79 -3.94
C TRP A 52 2.23 13.10 -2.88
N ARG A 53 1.68 11.94 -3.24
CA ARG A 53 0.94 11.09 -2.31
C ARG A 53 1.33 9.63 -2.43
N LEU A 54 1.38 8.98 -1.27
CA LEU A 54 1.58 7.55 -1.15
C LEU A 54 0.23 6.85 -1.12
N SER A 55 0.13 5.72 -1.83
CA SER A 55 -1.03 4.84 -1.82
C SER A 55 -0.59 3.41 -1.55
N TYR A 56 -1.21 2.77 -0.54
CA TYR A 56 -0.90 1.41 -0.14
C TYR A 56 -2.16 0.72 0.42
N LEU A 57 -2.53 -0.43 -0.15
CA LEU A 57 -3.68 -1.24 0.29
C LEU A 57 -5.01 -0.44 0.41
N GLY A 58 -5.20 0.53 -0.47
CA GLY A 58 -6.38 1.41 -0.49
C GLY A 58 -6.31 2.61 0.44
N PHE A 59 -5.28 2.72 1.27
CA PHE A 59 -5.01 3.91 2.08
C PHE A 59 -4.16 4.91 1.31
N ARG A 60 -4.36 6.20 1.60
CA ARG A 60 -3.66 7.32 0.98
C ARG A 60 -3.06 8.23 2.04
N SER A 61 -1.84 8.71 1.80
CA SER A 61 -1.18 9.64 2.71
C SER A 61 -1.74 11.06 2.60
N GLU A 62 -1.32 11.90 3.54
CA GLU A 62 -1.41 13.35 3.40
C GLU A 62 -0.54 13.85 2.23
N ARG A 63 -0.69 15.15 1.94
CA ARG A 63 0.03 15.85 0.87
C ARG A 63 1.50 16.00 1.25
N ILE A 64 2.39 15.60 0.35
CA ILE A 64 3.84 15.74 0.53
C ILE A 64 4.38 16.54 -0.65
N PHE A 65 5.17 17.59 -0.40
CA PHE A 65 5.53 18.53 -1.47
C PHE A 65 6.74 18.07 -2.30
N HIS A 66 7.60 17.22 -1.75
CA HIS A 66 8.80 16.74 -2.43
C HIS A 66 8.82 15.21 -2.60
N PRO A 67 9.30 14.71 -3.75
CA PRO A 67 9.36 13.27 -4.00
C PRO A 67 10.31 12.56 -3.05
N ALA A 68 11.45 13.18 -2.68
CA ALA A 68 12.41 12.60 -1.75
C ALA A 68 11.80 12.42 -0.34
N ASP A 69 11.06 13.41 0.13
CA ASP A 69 10.34 13.35 1.41
C ASP A 69 9.27 12.26 1.38
N ALA A 70 8.55 12.14 0.27
CA ALA A 70 7.53 11.10 0.10
C ALA A 70 8.13 9.69 0.09
N GLN A 71 9.28 9.50 -0.56
CA GLN A 71 10.01 8.24 -0.54
C GLN A 71 10.56 7.91 0.86
N CYS A 72 11.04 8.92 1.60
CA CYS A 72 11.54 8.78 2.97
C CYS A 72 10.42 8.47 3.97
N ALA A 73 9.25 9.10 3.82
CA ALA A 73 8.08 8.89 4.67
C ALA A 73 7.39 7.54 4.44
N ALA A 74 7.60 6.92 3.29
CA ALA A 74 6.87 5.72 2.92
C ALA A 74 7.00 4.55 3.91
N PRO A 75 8.20 4.12 4.36
CA PRO A 75 8.28 3.01 5.32
C PRO A 75 7.46 3.24 6.59
N ALA A 76 7.35 4.48 7.07
CA ALA A 76 6.51 4.82 8.22
C ALA A 76 5.01 4.70 7.87
N PHE A 77 4.58 5.34 6.79
CA PHE A 77 3.20 5.27 6.32
C PHE A 77 2.70 3.82 6.12
N MET A 78 3.53 2.94 5.52
CA MET A 78 3.17 1.54 5.29
C MET A 78 3.02 0.77 6.61
N ARG A 79 3.89 1.03 7.59
CA ARG A 79 3.76 0.43 8.93
C ARG A 79 2.48 0.88 9.62
N ASP A 80 2.12 2.15 9.51
CA ASP A 80 0.90 2.68 10.10
C ASP A 80 -0.35 2.06 9.47
N VAL A 81 -0.35 1.87 8.14
CA VAL A 81 -1.43 1.18 7.42
C VAL A 81 -1.55 -0.29 7.86
N LEU A 82 -0.44 -1.01 7.98
CA LEU A 82 -0.44 -2.40 8.45
C LEU A 82 -0.93 -2.50 9.90
N ALA A 83 -0.46 -1.63 10.78
CA ALA A 83 -0.92 -1.56 12.17
C ALA A 83 -2.43 -1.26 12.25
N ARG A 84 -2.92 -0.33 11.43
CA ARG A 84 -4.35 -0.01 11.35
C ARG A 84 -5.18 -1.21 10.89
N MET A 85 -4.74 -1.96 9.88
CA MET A 85 -5.46 -3.17 9.45
C MET A 85 -5.43 -4.27 10.50
N ALA A 86 -4.31 -4.46 11.20
CA ALA A 86 -4.21 -5.41 12.31
C ALA A 86 -5.23 -5.04 13.42
N ALA A 87 -5.30 -3.77 13.79
CA ALA A 87 -6.28 -3.28 14.78
C ALA A 87 -7.74 -3.50 14.33
N LEU A 88 -8.05 -3.39 13.04
CA LEU A 88 -9.39 -3.70 12.52
C LEU A 88 -9.75 -5.19 12.63
N ILE A 89 -8.76 -6.08 12.51
CA ILE A 89 -8.94 -7.53 12.66
C ILE A 89 -9.15 -7.87 14.14
N GLU A 90 -8.38 -7.25 15.04
CA GLU A 90 -8.45 -7.49 16.48
C GLU A 90 -9.70 -6.86 17.13
N GLY A 91 -10.10 -5.68 16.66
CA GLY A 91 -11.24 -4.90 17.19
C GLY A 91 -12.61 -5.31 16.63
N ALA A 92 -12.69 -6.27 15.70
CA ALA A 92 -13.96 -6.81 15.26
C ALA A 92 -14.62 -7.57 16.44
N PRO A 93 -15.80 -7.17 16.92
CA PRO A 93 -16.45 -7.89 18.01
C PRO A 93 -16.71 -9.31 17.50
N ARG A 94 -16.04 -10.30 18.11
CA ARG A 94 -16.51 -11.67 18.05
C ARG A 94 -17.91 -11.61 18.61
N ARG A 95 -18.93 -11.75 17.75
CA ARG A 95 -20.30 -11.97 18.22
C ARG A 95 -20.22 -13.18 19.13
N SER A 96 -20.21 -12.95 20.44
CA SER A 96 -20.49 -13.99 21.40
C SER A 96 -21.88 -14.46 21.04
N ALA A 97 -21.98 -15.65 20.44
CA ALA A 97 -23.22 -16.41 20.44
C ALA A 97 -23.48 -16.78 21.90
N THR A 98 -24.00 -15.82 22.67
CA THR A 98 -24.54 -16.09 23.99
C THR A 98 -25.83 -16.86 23.76
N GLY A 99 -25.73 -18.18 23.87
CA GLY A 99 -26.89 -19.04 24.03
C GLY A 99 -27.69 -18.55 25.24
N GLY A 100 -28.92 -18.13 24.99
CA GLY A 100 -29.96 -18.01 26.00
C GLY A 100 -30.85 -19.21 25.90
N HIS A 101 -30.51 -20.27 26.63
CA HIS A 101 -31.52 -21.24 27.06
C HIS A 101 -32.35 -20.56 28.16
N ALA A 102 -33.65 -20.48 27.92
CA ALA A 102 -34.69 -20.47 28.94
C ALA A 102 -35.87 -21.29 28.40
#